data_AF-A0A4Y2J3J4-F1
#
_entry.id   AF-A0A4Y2J3J4-F1
#
_cell.length_a   1.000
_cell.length_b   1.000
_cell.length_c   1.000
_cell.angle_alpha   90.00
_cell.angle_beta   90.00
_cell.angle_gamma   90.00
#
_symmetry.space_group_name_H-M   'P 1'
#
loop_
_entity.id
_entity.type
_entity.pdbx_description
1 polymer ?
#
loop_
_entity_poly.entity_id
_entity_poly.type
_entity_poly.pdbx_seq_one_letter_code
_entity_poly.pdbx_strand_id
1 'polypeptide(L)'
;MVALVKEYTLIQPVMFPVHASLLKYSIPEMQRLLFQVPNSSLCVWSTKANPIESIDELLTIRKSFNIGQVFYKLPDEQLECFFSNT
;
A
#
# COMPACT_ATOMS: atom_id res chain seq x y z
N MET A 1 -22.89 -7.30 -6.16
CA MET A 1 -22.49 -5.96 -6.65
C MET A 1 -21.19 -6.12 -7.45
N VAL A 2 -21.28 -6.54 -8.71
CA VAL A 2 -20.11 -6.92 -9.57
C VAL A 2 -20.11 -6.14 -10.89
N ALA A 3 -21.05 -5.20 -11.06
CA ALA A 3 -21.42 -4.70 -12.38
C ALA A 3 -20.71 -3.40 -12.84
N LEU A 4 -19.91 -2.73 -12.00
CA LEU A 4 -19.31 -1.43 -12.38
C LEU A 4 -17.87 -1.50 -12.90
N VAL A 5 -17.18 -2.64 -12.78
CA VAL A 5 -15.78 -2.77 -13.24
C VAL A 5 -15.67 -3.45 -14.62
N LYS A 6 -16.79 -3.95 -15.16
CA LYS A 6 -16.78 -4.76 -16.40
C LYS A 6 -16.57 -3.95 -17.69
N GLU A 7 -16.72 -2.62 -17.67
CA GLU A 7 -16.64 -1.79 -18.88
C GLU A 7 -15.25 -1.21 -19.16
N TYR A 8 -14.30 -1.27 -18.22
CA TYR A 8 -12.94 -0.78 -18.46
C TYR A 8 -11.91 -1.79 -17.96
N THR A 9 -11.51 -2.71 -18.84
CA THR A 9 -10.28 -3.49 -18.64
C THR A 9 -9.11 -2.51 -18.62
N LEU A 10 -8.70 -2.08 -17.43
CA LEU A 10 -7.55 -1.19 -17.24
C LEU A 10 -6.29 -1.95 -17.66
N ILE A 11 -5.82 -1.69 -18.88
CA ILE A 11 -4.58 -2.28 -19.41
C ILE A 11 -3.36 -1.54 -18.83
N GLN A 12 -3.50 -0.24 -18.58
CA GLN A 12 -2.46 0.59 -18.02
C GLN A 12 -2.19 0.22 -16.55
N PRO A 13 -0.92 0.23 -16.11
CA PRO A 13 -0.60 0.06 -14.70
C PRO A 13 -1.24 1.14 -13.84
N VAL A 14 -1.87 0.74 -12.74
CA VAL A 14 -2.51 1.66 -11.79
C VAL A 14 -1.81 1.60 -10.44
N MET A 15 -1.63 2.76 -9.81
CA MET A 15 -1.07 2.86 -8.47
C MET A 15 -2.07 3.54 -7.55
N PHE A 16 -2.52 2.84 -6.51
CA PHE A 16 -3.47 3.37 -5.54
C PHE A 16 -2.73 4.02 -4.37
N PRO A 17 -2.91 5.33 -4.12
CA PRO A 17 -2.32 5.98 -2.96
C PRO A 17 -3.11 5.63 -1.70
N VAL A 18 -2.42 5.11 -0.69
CA VAL A 18 -3.03 4.76 0.60
C VAL A 18 -2.18 5.32 1.74
N HIS A 19 -2.85 5.96 2.70
CA HIS A 19 -2.17 6.43 3.90
C HIS A 19 -1.80 5.25 4.78
N ALA A 20 -0.55 5.19 5.24
CA ALA A 20 -0.03 4.04 5.97
C ALA A 20 -0.78 3.74 7.27
N SER A 21 -1.23 4.78 8.00
CA SER A 21 -1.99 4.60 9.26
C SER A 21 -3.36 3.96 9.06
N LEU A 22 -3.95 4.06 7.86
CA LEU A 22 -5.23 3.44 7.53
C LEU A 22 -5.03 2.03 6.99
N LEU A 23 -3.92 1.81 6.29
CA LEU A 23 -3.65 0.55 5.62
C LEU A 23 -3.61 -0.64 6.58
N LYS A 24 -3.11 -0.45 7.82
CA LYS A 24 -3.09 -1.52 8.83
C LYS A 24 -4.48 -2.11 9.13
N TYR A 25 -5.54 -1.31 9.03
CA TYR A 25 -6.90 -1.74 9.29
C TYR A 25 -7.60 -2.29 8.05
N SER A 26 -7.08 -2.02 6.85
CA SER A 26 -7.72 -2.34 5.58
C SER A 26 -6.90 -3.28 4.70
N ILE A 27 -5.96 -4.03 5.27
CA ILE A 27 -5.11 -4.99 4.53
C ILE A 27 -5.95 -5.95 3.67
N PRO A 28 -6.97 -6.67 4.20
CA PRO A 28 -7.70 -7.66 3.41
C PRO A 28 -8.57 -7.02 2.32
N GLU A 29 -9.03 -5.78 2.50
CA GLU A 29 -9.73 -5.00 1.49
C GLU A 29 -8.78 -4.60 0.36
N MET A 30 -7.57 -4.15 0.69
CA MET A 30 -6.56 -3.78 -0.30
C MET A 30 -6.05 -4.99 -1.08
N GLN A 31 -5.85 -6.13 -0.42
CA GLN A 31 -5.53 -7.38 -1.12
C GLN A 31 -6.63 -7.77 -2.11
N ARG A 32 -7.91 -7.65 -1.71
CA ARG A 32 -9.05 -7.90 -2.60
C ARG A 32 -9.09 -6.92 -3.78
N LEU A 33 -8.80 -5.65 -3.54
CA LEU A 33 -8.73 -4.63 -4.60
C LEU A 33 -7.62 -4.97 -5.62
N LEU A 34 -6.42 -5.28 -5.15
CA LEU A 34 -5.29 -5.65 -6.01
C LEU A 34 -5.54 -6.94 -6.79
N PHE A 35 -6.30 -7.88 -6.21
CA PHE A 35 -6.71 -9.10 -6.89
C PHE A 35 -7.72 -8.84 -8.01
N GLN A 36 -8.64 -7.88 -7.81
CA GLN A 36 -9.67 -7.54 -8.79
C GLN A 36 -9.17 -6.65 -9.92
N VAL A 37 -8.16 -5.82 -9.66
CA VAL A 37 -7.58 -4.89 -10.63
C VAL A 37 -6.20 -5.41 -11.05
N PRO A 38 -6.07 -6.12 -12.18
CA PRO A 38 -4.77 -6.58 -12.66
C PRO A 38 -3.84 -5.40 -12.97
N ASN A 39 -2.52 -5.62 -12.91
CA ASN A 39 -1.49 -4.59 -13.09
C ASN A 39 -1.60 -3.40 -12.13
N SER A 40 -2.12 -3.63 -10.92
CA SER A 40 -2.20 -2.60 -9.89
C SER A 40 -1.12 -2.74 -8.81
N SER A 41 -0.83 -1.60 -8.17
CA SER A 41 0.14 -1.47 -7.08
C SER A 41 -0.36 -0.47 -6.04
N LEU A 42 0.25 -0.48 -4.86
CA LEU A 42 -0.04 0.46 -3.78
C LEU A 42 1.13 1.44 -3.60
N CYS A 43 0.80 2.72 -3.44
CA CYS A 43 1.72 3.72 -2.91
C CYS A 43 1.32 4.01 -1.47
N VAL A 44 2.12 3.51 -0.53
CA VAL A 44 1.94 3.73 0.90
C VAL A 44 2.66 5.00 1.29
N TRP A 45 1.90 6.00 1.71
CA TRP A 45 2.46 7.30 2.08
C TRP A 45 2.15 7.66 3.53
N SER A 46 3.06 8.41 4.12
CA SER A 46 2.98 8.93 5.49
C SER A 46 3.36 10.41 5.47
N THR A 47 2.81 11.19 6.41
CA THR A 47 3.13 12.62 6.54
C THR A 47 3.62 12.91 7.94
N LYS A 48 4.43 13.96 8.11
CA LYS A 48 4.88 14.40 9.44
C LYS A 48 3.71 14.81 10.36
N ALA A 49 2.57 15.20 9.78
CA ALA A 49 1.37 15.55 10.53
C ALA A 49 0.63 14.33 11.08
N ASN A 50 0.71 13.18 10.41
CA ASN A 50 0.11 11.91 10.82
C ASN A 50 1.14 10.79 10.65
N PRO A 51 2.19 10.76 11.48
CA PRO A 51 3.22 9.76 11.36
C PRO A 51 2.66 8.38 11.73
N ILE A 52 3.24 7.36 11.12
CA ILE A 52 3.08 5.98 11.58
C ILE A 52 3.74 5.87 12.96
N GLU A 53 3.02 5.32 13.92
CA GLU A 53 3.49 5.22 15.32
C GLU A 53 4.57 4.14 15.51
N SER A 54 4.59 3.10 14.67
CA SER A 54 5.58 2.02 14.75
C SER A 54 6.04 1.49 13.39
N ILE A 55 7.34 1.19 13.29
CA ILE A 55 7.97 0.53 12.14
C ILE A 55 7.40 -0.89 11.95
N ASP A 56 6.93 -1.54 13.00
CA ASP A 56 6.33 -2.87 12.93
C ASP A 56 5.07 -2.89 12.05
N GLU A 57 4.34 -1.78 11.99
CA GLU A 57 3.19 -1.63 11.11
C GLU A 57 3.62 -1.67 9.64
N LEU A 58 4.71 -0.98 9.30
CA LEU A 58 5.30 -1.01 7.96
C LEU A 58 5.82 -2.40 7.58
N LEU A 59 6.45 -3.11 8.52
CA LEU A 59 6.91 -4.48 8.29
C LEU A 59 5.73 -5.44 8.08
N THR A 60 4.65 -5.26 8.83
CA THR A 60 3.40 -6.04 8.69
C THR A 60 2.76 -5.79 7.33
N ILE A 61 2.68 -4.53 6.90
CA ILE A 61 2.21 -4.15 5.56
C ILE A 61 3.07 -4.85 4.51
N ARG A 62 4.40 -4.74 4.59
CA ARG A 62 5.31 -5.39 3.64
C ARG A 62 5.11 -6.90 3.54
N LYS A 63 4.93 -7.59 4.67
CA LYS A 63 4.69 -9.04 4.71
C LYS A 63 3.34 -9.45 4.12
N SER A 64 2.39 -8.52 4.05
CA SER A 64 1.02 -8.78 3.62
C SER A 64 0.82 -8.69 2.10
N PHE A 65 1.79 -8.18 1.34
CA PHE A 65 1.67 -8.00 -0.11
C PHE A 65 2.85 -8.62 -0.85
N ASN A 66 2.69 -8.92 -2.14
CA ASN A 66 3.80 -9.47 -2.92
C ASN A 66 4.91 -8.43 -3.11
N ILE A 67 6.14 -8.93 -3.23
CA ILE A 67 7.32 -8.14 -3.53
C ILE A 67 7.08 -7.36 -4.84
N GLY A 68 7.27 -6.04 -4.80
CA GLY A 68 7.07 -5.16 -5.96
C GLY A 68 5.65 -4.63 -6.16
N GLN A 69 4.67 -5.04 -5.35
CA GLN A 69 3.31 -4.46 -5.40
C GLN A 69 3.11 -3.25 -4.49
N VAL A 70 4.06 -2.98 -3.57
CA VAL A 70 3.94 -1.90 -2.58
C VAL A 70 5.17 -1.00 -2.66
N PHE A 71 4.92 0.29 -2.86
CA PHE A 71 5.91 1.35 -2.89
C PHE A 71 5.71 2.28 -1.70
N TYR A 72 6.79 2.72 -1.06
CA TYR A 72 6.73 3.54 0.14
C TYR A 72 7.17 4.97 -0.18
N LYS A 73 6.34 5.94 0.20
CA LYS A 73 6.64 7.37 0.19
C LYS A 73 6.56 7.89 1.62
N LEU A 74 7.63 7.67 2.37
CA LEU A 74 7.74 8.05 3.78
C LEU A 74 8.74 9.22 3.93
N PRO A 75 8.66 10.00 5.02
CA PRO A 75 9.71 10.96 5.39
C PRO A 75 11.08 10.28 5.56
N ASP A 76 12.16 11.01 5.29
CA ASP A 76 13.52 10.46 5.25
C ASP A 76 13.92 9.73 6.54
N GLU A 77 13.64 10.32 7.71
CA GLU A 77 13.89 9.71 9.02
C GLU A 77 13.19 8.34 9.19
N GLN A 78 11.97 8.19 8.66
CA GLN A 78 11.23 6.93 8.72
C GLN A 78 11.76 5.92 7.69
N LEU A 79 12.21 6.38 6.52
CA LEU A 79 12.84 5.52 5.52
C LEU A 79 14.13 4.91 6.05
N GLU A 80 15.01 5.71 6.64
CA GLU A 80 16.30 5.23 7.19
C GLU A 80 16.11 4.16 8.26
N CYS A 81 15.17 4.38 9.19
CA CYS A 81 14.83 3.37 10.20
C CYS A 81 14.19 2.12 9.58
N PHE A 82 13.36 2.25 8.55
CA PHE A 82 12.72 1.11 7.88
C PHE A 82 13.75 0.24 7.14
N PHE A 83 14.72 0.85 6.45
CA PHE A 83 15.78 0.11 5.77
C PHE A 83 16.81 -0.48 6.72
N SER A 84 17.09 0.17 7.85
CA SER A 84 18.04 -0.36 8.84
C SER A 84 17.53 -1.60 9.59
N ASN A 85 16.22 -1.82 9.62
CA ASN A 85 15.57 -2.98 10.24
C ASN A 85 15.15 -4.07 9.23
N THR A 86 15.57 -3.94 7.97
CA THR A 86 15.30 -4.89 6.88
C THR A 86 16.53 -5.76 6.64
#